data_AF-A0A7K1C5A7-F1
#
_entry.id   AF-A0A7K1C5A7-F1
#
_cell.length_a   1.000
_cell.length_b   1.000
_cell.length_c   1.000
_cell.angle_alpha   90.00
_cell.angle_beta   90.00
_cell.angle_gamma   90.00
#
_symmetry.space_group_name_H-M   'P 1'
#
loop_
_entity.id
_entity.type
_entity.pdbx_description
1 polymer ?
#
loop_
_entity_poly.entity_id
_entity_poly.type
_entity_poly.pdbx_seq_one_letter_code
_entity_poly.pdbx_strand_id
1 'polypeptide(L)'
;LSTYFPVIAVVSILGLVVAALGARLLFRERFATAVSTAVSASYMNANFVGIPLATYVLGDAALSTPVMLFQLLVVSPIVLAIFDFAQSGKVTVSTVLLQPLRNPIIVASVAGAIVGISGVTVPFVIGEPLRLLGAAAVPLALLLLGMTFHGDGVLATGNRGPVVWATLVKLFIMPVAGWWLATFVFQLSAETVWIVVLLLLLPTGFNAQNYAMRYGLSDRTARDTIALTTLLAFPMMLIAAALLTPN
;
A
#
# COMPACT_ATOMS: atom_id res chain seq x y z
N LEU A 1 -0.99 -18.84 8.56
CA LEU A 1 -1.34 -17.93 7.45
C LEU A 1 -2.85 -17.81 7.45
N SER A 2 -3.39 -16.61 7.71
CA SER A 2 -4.84 -16.41 7.82
C SER A 2 -5.55 -16.80 6.53
N THR A 3 -6.72 -17.42 6.62
CA THR A 3 -7.48 -17.99 5.48
C THR A 3 -7.78 -16.97 4.38
N TYR A 4 -7.90 -15.69 4.72
CA TYR A 4 -8.16 -14.60 3.78
C TYR A 4 -6.92 -14.06 3.06
N PHE A 5 -5.72 -14.36 3.55
CA PHE A 5 -4.47 -13.78 3.03
C PHE A 5 -4.23 -14.08 1.54
N PRO A 6 -4.45 -15.32 1.04
CA PRO A 6 -4.28 -15.62 -0.38
C PRO A 6 -5.16 -14.75 -1.29
N VAL A 7 -6.39 -14.45 -0.87
CA VAL A 7 -7.30 -13.58 -1.63
C VAL A 7 -6.71 -12.19 -1.76
N ILE A 8 -6.27 -11.59 -0.65
CA ILE A 8 -5.67 -10.26 -0.65
C ILE A 8 -4.41 -10.23 -1.51
N ALA A 9 -3.53 -11.23 -1.39
CA ALA A 9 -2.30 -11.30 -2.18
C ALA A 9 -2.59 -11.38 -3.69
N VAL A 10 -3.53 -12.25 -4.11
CA VAL A 10 -3.94 -12.37 -5.51
C VAL A 10 -4.54 -11.06 -6.02
N VAL A 11 -5.43 -10.43 -5.24
CA VAL A 11 -6.07 -9.16 -5.61
C VAL A 11 -5.06 -8.01 -5.68
N SER A 12 -4.07 -7.96 -4.77
CA SER A 12 -2.98 -6.98 -4.83
C SER A 12 -2.16 -7.10 -6.11
N ILE A 13 -1.82 -8.32 -6.51
CA ILE A 13 -1.08 -8.58 -7.76
C ILE A 13 -1.96 -8.22 -8.96
N LEU A 14 -3.23 -8.63 -8.96
CA LEU A 14 -4.18 -8.30 -10.01
C LEU A 14 -4.37 -6.79 -10.14
N GLY A 15 -4.55 -6.07 -9.04
CA GLY A 15 -4.66 -4.61 -9.01
C GLY A 15 -3.41 -3.94 -9.58
N LEU A 16 -2.21 -4.43 -9.24
CA LEU A 16 -0.95 -3.93 -9.80
C LEU A 16 -0.90 -4.13 -11.32
N VAL A 17 -1.23 -5.33 -11.81
CA VAL A 17 -1.21 -5.65 -13.25
C VAL A 17 -2.26 -4.83 -14.01
N VAL A 18 -3.50 -4.79 -13.52
CA VAL A 18 -4.60 -4.02 -14.14
C VAL A 18 -4.25 -2.54 -14.18
N ALA A 19 -3.73 -1.99 -13.08
CA ALA A 19 -3.32 -0.59 -13.04
C ALA A 19 -2.19 -0.29 -14.02
N ALA A 20 -1.15 -1.12 -14.07
CA ALA A 20 -0.04 -0.98 -15.01
C ALA A 20 -0.49 -1.07 -16.48
N LEU A 21 -1.37 -2.02 -16.80
CA LEU A 21 -1.91 -2.19 -18.14
C LEU A 21 -2.76 -0.98 -18.54
N GLY A 22 -3.68 -0.52 -17.69
CA GLY A 22 -4.48 0.68 -17.98
C GLY A 22 -3.61 1.94 -18.13
N ALA A 23 -2.59 2.11 -17.29
CA ALA A 23 -1.60 3.18 -17.41
C ALA A 23 -0.89 3.18 -18.78
N ARG A 24 -0.46 2.00 -19.25
CA ARG A 24 0.22 1.84 -20.56
C ARG A 24 -0.73 1.95 -21.74
N LEU A 25 -1.90 1.34 -21.67
CA LEU A 25 -2.79 1.15 -22.82
C LEU A 25 -3.75 2.34 -23.01
N LEU A 26 -4.31 2.86 -21.92
CA LEU A 26 -5.30 3.94 -21.98
C LEU A 26 -4.63 5.32 -21.96
N PHE A 27 -3.57 5.48 -21.18
CA PHE A 27 -2.92 6.77 -20.96
C PHE A 27 -1.53 6.88 -21.58
N ARG A 28 -1.03 5.80 -22.20
CA ARG A 28 0.27 5.76 -22.89
C ARG A 28 1.44 6.22 -22.02
N GLU A 29 1.36 5.97 -20.72
CA GLU A 29 2.44 6.30 -19.80
C GLU A 29 3.73 5.55 -20.17
N ARG A 30 4.87 6.21 -19.96
CA ARG A 30 6.18 5.55 -20.04
C ARG A 30 6.27 4.49 -18.95
N PHE A 31 7.15 3.50 -19.13
CA PHE A 31 7.27 2.37 -18.20
C PHE A 31 7.39 2.80 -16.74
N ALA A 32 8.34 3.68 -16.41
CA ALA A 32 8.57 4.11 -15.04
C ALA A 32 7.35 4.81 -14.42
N THR A 33 6.65 5.63 -15.20
CA THR A 33 5.42 6.33 -14.76
C THR A 33 4.27 5.33 -14.56
N ALA A 34 4.10 4.39 -15.47
CA ALA A 34 3.09 3.34 -15.36
C ALA A 34 3.32 2.44 -14.14
N VAL A 35 4.59 2.17 -13.78
CA VAL A 35 4.94 1.47 -12.53
C VAL A 35 4.51 2.31 -11.32
N SER A 36 4.77 3.62 -11.30
CA SER A 36 4.30 4.49 -10.22
C SER A 36 2.77 4.48 -10.08
N THR A 37 2.03 4.58 -11.19
CA THR A 37 0.56 4.47 -11.21
C THR A 37 0.11 3.11 -10.67
N ALA A 38 0.77 2.02 -11.06
CA ALA A 38 0.45 0.66 -10.61
C ALA A 38 0.69 0.45 -9.12
N VAL A 39 1.82 0.94 -8.60
CA VAL A 39 2.17 0.90 -7.18
C VAL A 39 1.17 1.73 -6.38
N SER A 40 0.81 2.91 -6.88
CA SER A 40 -0.19 3.78 -6.25
C SER A 40 -1.57 3.11 -6.18
N ALA A 41 -1.93 2.31 -7.17
CA ALA A 41 -3.22 1.61 -7.21
C ALA A 41 -3.27 0.33 -6.35
N SER A 42 -2.12 -0.26 -5.99
CA SER A 42 -2.06 -1.59 -5.37
C SER A 42 -1.49 -1.59 -3.95
N TYR A 43 -0.64 -0.62 -3.62
CA TYR A 43 0.01 -0.53 -2.33
C TYR A 43 -0.92 0.10 -1.29
N MET A 44 -1.33 -0.69 -0.31
CA MET A 44 -2.29 -0.37 0.73
C MET A 44 -1.63 0.30 1.94
N ASN A 45 -2.34 1.23 2.56
CA ASN A 45 -1.97 1.82 3.83
C ASN A 45 -2.30 0.90 5.02
N ALA A 46 -1.73 -0.31 5.04
CA ALA A 46 -1.96 -1.31 6.09
C ALA A 46 -1.43 -0.86 7.46
N ASN A 47 -0.39 -0.05 7.49
CA ASN A 47 0.29 0.29 8.73
C ASN A 47 -0.43 1.43 9.46
N PHE A 48 -0.69 2.54 8.76
CA PHE A 48 -1.24 3.74 9.39
C PHE A 48 -2.77 3.75 9.44
N VAL A 49 -3.44 3.17 8.43
CA VAL A 49 -4.91 3.08 8.40
C VAL A 49 -5.39 1.67 8.72
N GLY A 50 -4.67 0.64 8.24
CA GLY A 50 -5.06 -0.76 8.44
C GLY A 50 -5.08 -1.21 9.89
N ILE A 51 -4.08 -0.84 10.71
CA ILE A 51 -4.07 -1.20 12.13
C ILE A 51 -5.24 -0.56 12.88
N PRO A 52 -5.47 0.78 12.83
CA PRO A 52 -6.64 1.37 13.47
C PRO A 52 -7.97 0.80 12.97
N LEU A 53 -8.11 0.59 11.65
CA LEU A 53 -9.33 -0.02 11.09
C LEU A 53 -9.54 -1.43 11.67
N ALA A 54 -8.50 -2.25 11.68
CA ALA A 54 -8.57 -3.61 12.20
C ALA A 54 -8.88 -3.64 13.71
N THR A 55 -8.31 -2.73 14.50
CA THR A 55 -8.61 -2.61 15.93
C THR A 55 -10.03 -2.12 16.20
N TYR A 56 -10.44 -1.01 15.59
CA TYR A 56 -11.69 -0.32 15.96
C TYR A 56 -12.92 -0.85 15.24
N VAL A 57 -12.77 -1.41 14.04
CA VAL A 57 -13.90 -1.92 13.24
C VAL A 57 -13.95 -3.44 13.26
N LEU A 58 -12.79 -4.11 13.16
CA LEU A 58 -12.74 -5.58 13.14
C LEU A 58 -12.44 -6.20 14.52
N GLY A 59 -12.14 -5.39 15.54
CA GLY A 59 -11.89 -5.84 16.90
C GLY A 59 -10.51 -6.48 17.15
N ASP A 60 -9.65 -6.59 16.13
CA ASP A 60 -8.34 -7.22 16.25
C ASP A 60 -7.30 -6.61 15.30
N ALA A 61 -6.30 -5.92 15.88
CA ALA A 61 -5.17 -5.34 15.16
C ALA A 61 -4.37 -6.37 14.34
N ALA A 62 -4.32 -7.63 14.78
CA ALA A 62 -3.57 -8.69 14.13
C ALA A 62 -4.09 -8.97 12.72
N LEU A 63 -5.34 -8.63 12.41
CA LEU A 63 -5.94 -8.86 11.09
C LEU A 63 -5.23 -8.11 9.96
N SER A 64 -4.65 -6.93 10.24
CA SER A 64 -3.90 -6.15 9.25
C SER A 64 -2.44 -6.62 9.07
N THR A 65 -1.91 -7.36 10.05
CA THR A 65 -0.48 -7.75 10.11
C THR A 65 -0.03 -8.57 8.89
N PRO A 66 -0.77 -9.59 8.41
CA PRO A 66 -0.36 -10.35 7.22
C PRO A 66 -0.22 -9.48 5.96
N VAL A 67 -1.12 -8.51 5.78
CA VAL A 67 -1.10 -7.59 4.64
C VAL A 67 0.11 -6.66 4.73
N MET A 68 0.38 -6.10 5.92
CA MET A 68 1.57 -5.29 6.16
C MET A 68 2.85 -6.06 5.86
N LEU A 69 3.01 -7.27 6.42
CA LEU A 69 4.21 -8.08 6.25
C LEU A 69 4.42 -8.47 4.79
N PHE A 70 3.37 -8.87 4.08
CA PHE A 70 3.45 -9.19 2.66
C PHE A 70 3.91 -8.01 1.83
N GLN A 71 3.34 -6.82 2.08
CA GLN A 71 3.76 -5.63 1.34
C GLN A 71 5.22 -5.30 1.62
N LEU A 72 5.64 -5.37 2.88
CA LEU A 72 6.99 -5.02 3.29
C LEU A 72 8.06 -6.02 2.81
N LEU A 73 7.78 -7.32 2.93
CA LEU A 73 8.75 -8.38 2.67
C LEU A 73 8.73 -8.88 1.23
N VAL A 74 7.63 -8.68 0.50
CA VAL A 74 7.47 -9.19 -0.87
C VAL A 74 7.24 -8.06 -1.86
N VAL A 75 6.19 -7.25 -1.67
CA VAL A 75 5.81 -6.23 -2.66
C VAL A 75 6.86 -5.13 -2.76
N SER A 76 7.35 -4.58 -1.66
CA SER A 76 8.32 -3.48 -1.65
C SER A 76 9.63 -3.85 -2.34
N PRO A 77 10.30 -4.99 -2.05
CA PRO A 77 11.45 -5.44 -2.82
C PRO A 77 11.21 -5.51 -4.33
N ILE A 78 10.08 -6.10 -4.74
CA ILE A 78 9.73 -6.26 -6.16
C ILE A 78 9.54 -4.89 -6.81
N VAL A 79 8.78 -4.00 -6.17
CA VAL A 79 8.52 -2.64 -6.67
C VAL A 79 9.82 -1.85 -6.82
N LEU A 80 10.71 -1.92 -5.83
CA LEU A 80 12.00 -1.23 -5.87
C LEU A 80 12.90 -1.80 -6.97
N ALA A 81 12.92 -3.12 -7.16
CA ALA A 81 13.67 -3.75 -8.24
C ALA A 81 13.13 -3.34 -9.62
N ILE A 82 11.81 -3.21 -9.78
CA ILE A 82 11.18 -2.71 -11.01
C ILE A 82 11.55 -1.24 -11.25
N PHE A 83 11.54 -0.39 -10.23
CA PHE A 83 11.95 1.00 -10.37
C PHE A 83 13.44 1.14 -10.74
N ASP A 84 14.30 0.34 -10.12
CA ASP A 84 15.73 0.32 -10.46
C ASP A 84 15.97 -0.15 -11.89
N PHE A 85 15.23 -1.16 -12.34
CA PHE A 85 15.23 -1.56 -13.75
C PHE A 85 14.77 -0.43 -14.67
N ALA A 86 13.69 0.25 -14.30
CA ALA A 86 13.13 1.34 -15.10
C ALA A 86 14.10 2.53 -15.25
N GLN A 87 15.01 2.73 -14.27
CA GLN A 87 16.00 3.80 -14.29
C GLN A 87 17.32 3.39 -14.96
N SER A 88 17.81 2.17 -14.71
CA SER A 88 19.13 1.71 -15.15
C SER A 88 19.11 0.82 -16.40
N GLY A 89 17.95 0.29 -16.79
CA GLY A 89 17.80 -0.67 -17.89
C GLY A 89 18.43 -2.04 -17.64
N LYS A 90 18.98 -2.29 -16.44
CA LYS A 90 19.65 -3.55 -16.08
C LYS A 90 19.12 -4.06 -14.75
N VAL A 91 18.66 -5.32 -14.73
CA VAL A 91 18.42 -6.04 -13.47
C VAL A 91 19.61 -6.97 -13.26
N THR A 92 20.44 -6.71 -12.26
CA THR A 92 21.43 -7.71 -11.84
C THR A 92 20.83 -8.50 -10.68
N VAL A 93 21.04 -9.82 -10.67
CA VAL A 93 20.54 -10.70 -9.59
C VAL A 93 21.05 -10.24 -8.22
N SER A 94 22.29 -9.71 -8.17
CA SER A 94 22.86 -9.07 -6.98
C SER A 94 22.11 -7.80 -6.58
N THR A 95 21.63 -6.99 -7.53
CA THR A 95 20.83 -5.81 -7.21
C THR A 95 19.49 -6.23 -6.60
N VAL A 96 18.82 -7.24 -7.13
CA VAL A 96 17.53 -7.72 -6.59
C VAL A 96 17.68 -8.35 -5.20
N LEU A 97 18.73 -9.14 -4.96
CA LEU A 97 18.96 -9.82 -3.68
C LEU A 97 19.54 -8.89 -2.61
N LEU A 98 20.39 -7.92 -2.96
CA LEU A 98 21.01 -6.99 -1.99
C LEU A 98 20.27 -5.65 -1.86
N GLN A 99 19.38 -5.26 -2.78
CA GLN A 99 18.58 -4.03 -2.63
C GLN A 99 17.75 -4.00 -1.35
N PRO A 100 17.09 -5.10 -0.94
CA PRO A 100 16.37 -5.13 0.34
C PRO A 100 17.29 -4.84 1.51
N LEU A 101 18.52 -5.38 1.49
CA LEU A 101 19.55 -5.13 2.51
C LEU A 101 20.10 -3.69 2.48
N ARG A 102 19.98 -2.99 1.34
CA ARG A 102 20.31 -1.57 1.19
C ARG A 102 19.12 -0.64 1.43
N ASN A 103 17.93 -1.19 1.68
CA ASN A 103 16.76 -0.39 1.97
C ASN A 103 16.63 -0.20 3.49
N PRO A 104 16.91 1.00 4.02
CA PRO A 104 16.87 1.23 5.47
C PRO A 104 15.50 0.92 6.07
N ILE A 105 14.40 1.04 5.30
CA ILE A 105 13.06 0.68 5.75
C ILE A 105 12.97 -0.83 6.02
N ILE A 106 13.41 -1.66 5.07
CA ILE A 106 13.36 -3.12 5.20
C ILE A 106 14.30 -3.58 6.31
N VAL A 107 15.53 -3.05 6.35
CA VAL A 107 16.51 -3.36 7.39
C VAL A 107 15.98 -3.01 8.77
N ALA A 108 15.41 -1.82 8.96
CA ALA A 108 14.85 -1.39 10.22
C ALA A 108 13.66 -2.25 10.66
N SER A 109 12.76 -2.61 9.74
CA SER A 109 11.62 -3.47 10.06
C SER A 109 12.01 -4.91 10.41
N VAL A 110 12.97 -5.48 9.68
CA VAL A 110 13.51 -6.82 9.98
C VAL A 110 14.24 -6.82 11.32
N ALA A 111 15.09 -5.81 11.58
CA ALA A 111 15.76 -5.66 12.86
C ALA A 111 14.76 -5.52 14.02
N GLY A 112 13.72 -4.69 13.85
CA GLY A 112 12.65 -4.53 14.84
C GLY A 112 11.88 -5.83 15.10
N ALA A 113 11.57 -6.60 14.06
CA ALA A 113 10.92 -7.91 14.20
C ALA A 113 11.80 -8.93 14.94
N ILE A 114 13.10 -8.99 14.60
CA ILE A 114 14.06 -9.87 15.28
C ILE A 114 14.14 -9.52 16.77
N VAL A 115 14.28 -8.23 17.10
CA VAL A 115 14.32 -7.77 18.50
C VAL A 115 13.03 -8.13 19.22
N GLY A 116 11.86 -7.88 18.60
CA GLY A 116 10.56 -8.19 19.19
C GLY A 116 10.37 -9.68 19.49
N ILE A 117 10.84 -10.57 18.62
CA ILE A 117 10.71 -12.03 18.80
C ILE A 117 11.78 -12.57 19.77
N SER A 118 12.96 -11.96 19.81
CA SER A 118 14.06 -12.39 20.68
C SER A 118 13.81 -12.19 22.18
N GLY A 119 12.81 -11.40 22.55
CA GLY A 119 12.53 -11.03 23.94
C GLY A 119 13.58 -10.12 24.58
N VAL A 120 14.54 -9.61 23.78
CA VAL A 120 15.59 -8.70 24.26
C VAL A 120 14.96 -7.37 24.67
N THR A 121 15.16 -7.01 25.94
CA THR A 121 14.76 -5.69 26.45
C THR A 121 15.70 -4.62 25.91
N VAL A 122 15.18 -3.73 25.07
CA VAL A 122 15.94 -2.60 24.51
C VAL A 122 16.20 -1.58 25.64
N PRO A 123 17.47 -1.18 25.89
CA PRO A 123 17.78 -0.17 26.91
C PRO A 123 17.08 1.16 26.64
N PHE A 124 16.66 1.87 27.69
CA PHE A 124 15.93 3.14 27.59
C PHE A 124 16.62 4.17 26.67
N VAL A 125 17.95 4.27 26.74
CA VAL A 125 18.77 5.21 25.96
C VAL A 125 18.61 5.00 24.44
N ILE A 126 18.28 3.79 24.00
CA ILE A 126 18.05 3.44 22.58
C ILE A 126 16.55 3.39 22.28
N GLY A 127 15.76 2.80 23.18
CA GLY A 127 14.34 2.58 22.99
C GLY A 127 13.53 3.89 22.94
N GLU A 128 13.85 4.86 23.80
CA GLU A 128 13.08 6.10 23.90
C GLU A 128 13.18 6.99 22.65
N PRO A 129 14.39 7.25 22.09
CA PRO A 129 14.49 7.97 20.82
C PRO A 129 13.76 7.27 19.67
N LEU A 130 13.88 5.94 19.56
CA LEU A 130 13.19 5.17 18.52
C LEU A 130 11.66 5.27 18.67
N ARG A 131 11.16 5.25 19.92
CA ARG A 131 9.74 5.44 20.21
C ARG A 131 9.25 6.82 19.79
N LEU A 132 9.99 7.88 20.11
CA LEU A 132 9.65 9.25 19.72
C LEU A 132 9.65 9.44 18.19
N LEU A 133 10.66 8.88 17.50
CA LEU A 133 10.72 8.89 16.03
C LEU A 133 9.54 8.13 15.41
N GLY A 134 9.20 6.96 15.97
CA GLY A 134 8.05 6.18 15.54
C GLY A 134 6.72 6.94 15.72
N ALA A 135 6.53 7.60 16.86
CA ALA A 135 5.35 8.42 17.14
C ALA A 135 5.24 9.64 16.22
N ALA A 136 6.37 10.25 15.86
CA ALA A 136 6.42 11.38 14.93
C ALA A 136 6.25 10.99 13.45
N ALA A 137 6.47 9.72 13.09
CA ALA A 137 6.51 9.28 11.69
C ALA A 137 5.18 9.54 10.95
N VAL A 138 4.04 9.23 11.56
CA VAL A 138 2.70 9.43 10.95
C VAL A 138 2.38 10.91 10.72
N PRO A 139 2.45 11.80 11.72
CA PRO A 139 2.15 13.21 11.51
C PRO A 139 3.13 13.87 10.52
N LEU A 140 4.42 13.51 10.56
CA LEU A 140 5.39 14.00 9.58
C LEU A 140 5.08 13.53 8.15
N ALA A 141 4.70 12.27 7.96
CA ALA A 141 4.30 11.76 6.65
C ALA A 141 3.09 12.52 6.08
N LEU A 142 2.08 12.81 6.90
CA LEU A 142 0.91 13.59 6.49
C LEU A 142 1.27 15.05 6.18
N LEU A 143 2.14 15.68 6.97
CA LEU A 143 2.65 17.03 6.68
C LEU A 143 3.42 17.06 5.36
N LEU A 144 4.30 16.09 5.10
CA LEU A 144 5.05 15.99 3.86
C LEU A 144 4.12 15.79 2.65
N LEU A 145 3.15 14.89 2.76
CA LEU A 145 2.09 14.73 1.75
C LEU A 145 1.37 16.07 1.50
N GLY A 146 0.99 16.79 2.56
CA GLY A 146 0.38 18.11 2.49
C GLY A 146 1.25 19.15 1.75
N MET A 147 2.54 19.21 2.08
CA MET A 147 3.50 20.12 1.43
C MET A 147 3.64 19.84 -0.06
N THR A 148 3.47 18.59 -0.51
CA THR A 148 3.57 18.27 -1.93
C THR A 148 2.44 18.88 -2.78
N PHE A 149 1.37 19.41 -2.19
CA PHE A 149 0.32 20.18 -2.90
C PHE A 149 0.68 21.65 -3.15
N HIS A 150 1.82 22.12 -2.65
CA HIS A 150 2.24 23.51 -2.86
C HIS A 150 2.50 23.80 -4.35
N GLY A 151 1.82 24.81 -4.90
CA GLY A 151 1.95 25.24 -6.30
C GLY A 151 1.00 24.55 -7.29
N ASP A 152 0.43 23.39 -6.95
CA ASP A 152 -0.50 22.63 -7.80
C ASP A 152 -1.51 21.87 -6.94
N GLY A 153 -2.81 22.19 -7.09
CA GLY A 153 -3.90 21.50 -6.42
C GLY A 153 -3.99 20.00 -6.78
N VAL A 154 -4.81 19.27 -6.03
CA VAL A 154 -5.16 17.87 -6.34
C VAL A 154 -5.73 17.81 -7.75
N LEU A 155 -5.29 16.84 -8.58
CA LEU A 155 -5.73 16.70 -9.97
C LEU A 155 -5.36 17.90 -10.85
N ALA A 156 -4.17 18.46 -10.67
CA ALA A 156 -3.60 19.45 -11.57
C ALA A 156 -3.57 18.95 -13.04
N THR A 157 -3.47 19.86 -14.00
CA THR A 157 -3.54 19.51 -15.42
C THR A 157 -2.38 18.59 -15.84
N GLY A 158 -2.72 17.45 -16.48
CA GLY A 158 -1.75 16.52 -17.09
C GLY A 158 -1.73 15.08 -16.56
N ASN A 159 -2.18 14.81 -15.33
CA ASN A 159 -2.14 13.48 -14.70
C ASN A 159 -3.51 12.93 -14.26
N ARG A 160 -4.62 13.62 -14.57
CA ARG A 160 -5.97 13.26 -14.09
C ARG A 160 -6.39 11.84 -14.46
N GLY A 161 -6.16 11.42 -15.71
CA GLY A 161 -6.54 10.10 -16.21
C GLY A 161 -5.91 8.97 -15.40
N PRO A 162 -4.56 8.89 -15.32
CA PRO A 162 -3.85 7.92 -14.50
C PRO A 162 -4.25 7.92 -13.02
N VAL A 163 -4.44 9.11 -12.43
CA VAL A 163 -4.84 9.25 -11.02
C VAL A 163 -6.24 8.67 -10.78
N VAL A 164 -7.22 9.03 -11.62
CA VAL A 164 -8.59 8.51 -11.53
C VAL A 164 -8.58 7.00 -11.76
N TRP A 165 -7.81 6.52 -12.73
CA TRP A 165 -7.67 5.09 -12.97
C TRP A 165 -7.09 4.33 -11.77
N ALA A 166 -5.99 4.82 -11.19
CA ALA A 166 -5.40 4.20 -10.00
C ALA A 166 -6.39 4.20 -8.81
N THR A 167 -7.14 5.29 -8.65
CA THR A 167 -8.18 5.41 -7.59
C THR A 167 -9.31 4.41 -7.82
N LEU A 168 -9.80 4.27 -9.06
CA LEU A 168 -10.83 3.30 -9.44
C LEU A 168 -10.35 1.86 -9.23
N VAL A 169 -9.12 1.55 -9.64
CA VAL A 169 -8.54 0.22 -9.39
C VAL A 169 -8.51 -0.06 -7.89
N LYS A 170 -8.01 0.90 -7.09
CA LYS A 170 -7.80 0.73 -5.65
C LYS A 170 -9.09 0.59 -4.86
N LEU A 171 -10.08 1.47 -5.10
CA LEU A 171 -11.28 1.57 -4.28
C LEU A 171 -12.50 0.86 -4.86
N PHE A 172 -12.44 0.43 -6.13
CA PHE A 172 -13.56 -0.27 -6.76
C PHE A 172 -13.15 -1.65 -7.28
N ILE A 173 -12.20 -1.72 -8.22
CA ILE A 173 -11.85 -3.00 -8.87
C ILE A 173 -11.30 -4.01 -7.87
N MET A 174 -10.36 -3.60 -7.02
CA MET A 174 -9.74 -4.49 -6.03
C MET A 174 -10.76 -5.00 -5.00
N PRO A 175 -11.54 -4.16 -4.29
CA PRO A 175 -12.55 -4.64 -3.35
C PRO A 175 -13.62 -5.53 -3.99
N VAL A 176 -14.10 -5.20 -5.19
CA VAL A 176 -15.09 -6.01 -5.92
C VAL A 176 -14.50 -7.37 -6.32
N ALA A 177 -13.27 -7.38 -6.85
CA ALA A 177 -12.58 -8.63 -7.18
C ALA A 177 -12.31 -9.47 -5.93
N GLY A 178 -11.93 -8.86 -4.82
CA GLY A 178 -11.72 -9.55 -3.55
C GLY A 178 -12.99 -10.11 -2.95
N TRP A 179 -14.09 -9.35 -2.96
CA TRP A 179 -15.41 -9.84 -2.58
C TRP A 179 -15.80 -11.06 -3.42
N TRP A 180 -15.65 -10.96 -4.75
CA TRP A 180 -16.02 -12.04 -5.66
C TRP A 180 -15.17 -13.30 -5.45
N LEU A 181 -13.84 -13.15 -5.37
CA LEU A 181 -12.93 -14.26 -5.12
C LEU A 181 -13.18 -14.90 -3.74
N ALA A 182 -13.31 -14.09 -2.69
CA ALA A 182 -13.57 -14.58 -1.34
C ALA A 182 -14.88 -15.35 -1.24
N THR A 183 -15.94 -14.85 -1.90
CA THR A 183 -17.28 -15.45 -1.84
C THR A 183 -17.42 -16.69 -2.71
N PHE A 184 -17.02 -16.62 -3.98
CA PHE A 184 -17.36 -17.65 -4.95
C PHE A 184 -16.24 -18.66 -5.21
N VAL A 185 -14.97 -18.23 -5.11
CA VAL A 185 -13.82 -19.11 -5.41
C VAL A 185 -13.31 -19.76 -4.14
N PHE A 186 -13.08 -18.96 -3.10
CA PHE A 186 -12.55 -19.44 -1.82
C PHE A 186 -13.64 -19.83 -0.82
N GLN A 187 -14.91 -19.48 -1.09
CA GLN A 187 -16.08 -19.84 -0.28
C GLN A 187 -15.90 -19.52 1.21
N LEU A 188 -15.34 -18.34 1.49
CA LEU A 188 -15.05 -17.91 2.86
C LEU A 188 -16.34 -17.53 3.61
N SER A 189 -16.29 -17.58 4.94
CA SER A 189 -17.41 -17.13 5.78
C SER A 189 -17.72 -15.65 5.54
N ALA A 190 -18.97 -15.24 5.76
CA ALA A 190 -19.39 -13.84 5.58
C ALA A 190 -18.51 -12.86 6.38
N GLU A 191 -18.13 -13.23 7.61
CA GLU A 191 -17.20 -12.46 8.44
C GLU A 191 -15.81 -12.34 7.80
N THR A 192 -15.30 -13.41 7.22
CA THR A 192 -13.99 -13.38 6.54
C THR A 192 -14.04 -12.57 5.26
N VAL A 193 -15.14 -12.64 4.50
CA VAL A 193 -15.39 -11.80 3.31
C VAL A 193 -15.42 -10.32 3.71
N TRP A 194 -16.10 -9.99 4.82
CA TRP A 194 -16.15 -8.65 5.38
C TRP A 194 -14.74 -8.11 5.70
N ILE A 195 -13.91 -8.90 6.39
CA ILE A 195 -12.51 -8.56 6.67
C ILE A 195 -11.72 -8.31 5.37
N VAL A 196 -11.83 -9.19 4.37
CA VAL A 196 -11.14 -9.04 3.07
C VAL A 196 -11.50 -7.71 2.42
N VAL A 197 -12.79 -7.40 2.30
CA VAL A 197 -13.25 -6.21 1.59
C VAL A 197 -12.79 -4.94 2.30
N LEU A 198 -12.88 -4.88 3.63
CA LEU A 198 -12.40 -3.73 4.40
C LEU A 198 -10.88 -3.52 4.27
N LEU A 199 -10.10 -4.59 4.32
CA LEU A 199 -8.64 -4.50 4.14
C LEU A 199 -8.27 -4.06 2.71
N LEU A 200 -9.04 -4.49 1.69
CA LEU A 200 -8.82 -4.06 0.30
C LEU A 200 -9.22 -2.59 0.07
N LEU A 201 -10.20 -2.09 0.82
CA LEU A 201 -10.66 -0.69 0.80
C LEU A 201 -9.71 0.29 1.49
N LEU A 202 -8.68 -0.19 2.18
CA LEU A 202 -7.65 0.67 2.72
C LEU A 202 -7.10 1.61 1.64
N PRO A 203 -6.89 2.90 1.92
CA PRO A 203 -6.40 3.84 0.92
C PRO A 203 -4.97 3.50 0.49
N THR A 204 -4.48 4.19 -0.53
CA THR A 204 -3.09 4.05 -0.97
C THR A 204 -2.12 4.45 0.13
N GLY A 205 -1.08 3.65 0.34
CA GLY A 205 -0.04 3.93 1.33
C GLY A 205 0.91 5.04 0.89
N PHE A 206 1.28 5.93 1.81
CA PHE A 206 2.33 6.94 1.59
C PHE A 206 3.67 6.36 1.12
N ASN A 207 3.92 5.08 1.41
CA ASN A 207 5.08 4.35 0.91
C ASN A 207 5.20 4.37 -0.62
N ALA A 208 4.07 4.36 -1.35
CA ALA A 208 4.08 4.45 -2.82
C ALA A 208 4.76 5.74 -3.30
N GLN A 209 4.42 6.87 -2.67
CA GLN A 209 5.03 8.18 -2.94
C GLN A 209 6.51 8.21 -2.56
N ASN A 210 6.86 7.69 -1.38
CA ASN A 210 8.28 7.58 -0.98
C ASN A 210 9.12 6.77 -1.98
N TYR A 211 8.57 5.68 -2.53
CA TYR A 211 9.26 4.88 -3.54
C TYR A 211 9.43 5.66 -4.84
N ALA A 212 8.37 6.30 -5.36
CA ALA A 212 8.45 7.09 -6.58
C ALA A 212 9.45 8.26 -6.45
N MET A 213 9.41 8.99 -5.33
CA MET A 213 10.33 10.09 -5.06
C MET A 213 11.79 9.64 -4.97
N ARG A 214 12.07 8.47 -4.37
CA ARG A 214 13.42 7.90 -4.27
C ARG A 214 14.06 7.68 -5.65
N TYR A 215 13.26 7.40 -6.68
CA TYR A 215 13.71 7.19 -8.05
C TYR A 215 13.53 8.42 -8.96
N GLY A 216 13.28 9.59 -8.38
CA GLY A 216 13.20 10.86 -9.11
C GLY A 216 12.00 10.95 -10.07
N LEU A 217 10.94 10.16 -9.86
CA LEU A 217 9.72 10.25 -10.65
C LEU A 217 8.89 11.44 -10.17
N SER A 218 8.36 12.24 -11.11
CA SER A 218 7.42 13.33 -10.84
C SER A 218 6.16 12.75 -10.22
N ASP A 219 6.03 12.89 -8.90
CA ASP A 219 5.12 12.06 -8.11
C ASP A 219 3.73 12.68 -7.90
N ARG A 220 3.26 13.46 -8.87
CA ARG A 220 1.90 14.01 -8.81
C ARG A 220 0.86 12.89 -8.82
N THR A 221 1.13 11.78 -9.53
CA THR A 221 0.20 10.64 -9.59
C THR A 221 0.07 9.95 -8.23
N ALA A 222 1.16 9.55 -7.56
CA ALA A 222 1.00 8.89 -6.26
C ALA A 222 0.45 9.85 -5.21
N ARG A 223 0.94 11.10 -5.16
CA ARG A 223 0.38 12.16 -4.30
C ARG A 223 -1.13 12.28 -4.44
N ASP A 224 -1.61 12.50 -5.66
CA ASP A 224 -3.04 12.74 -5.91
C ASP A 224 -3.87 11.48 -5.68
N THR A 225 -3.36 10.30 -6.03
CA THR A 225 -4.02 9.01 -5.72
C THR A 225 -4.10 8.78 -4.22
N ILE A 226 -3.05 9.09 -3.44
CA ILE A 226 -3.09 8.99 -1.98
C ILE A 226 -4.17 9.91 -1.42
N ALA A 227 -4.22 11.18 -1.86
CA ALA A 227 -5.25 12.11 -1.38
C ALA A 227 -6.67 11.66 -1.72
N LEU A 228 -6.92 11.30 -2.99
CA LEU A 228 -8.25 10.87 -3.42
C LEU A 228 -8.67 9.56 -2.74
N THR A 229 -7.78 8.57 -2.69
CA THR A 229 -8.12 7.30 -2.05
C THR A 229 -8.33 7.46 -0.55
N THR A 230 -7.57 8.34 0.12
CA THR A 230 -7.77 8.63 1.55
C THR A 230 -9.12 9.30 1.80
N LEU A 231 -9.51 10.26 0.96
CA LEU A 231 -10.79 10.94 1.07
C LEU A 231 -11.98 10.01 0.79
N LEU A 232 -11.84 9.16 -0.23
CA LEU A 232 -12.92 8.29 -0.74
C LEU A 232 -13.01 6.93 -0.03
N ALA A 233 -11.94 6.47 0.63
CA ALA A 233 -11.92 5.18 1.31
C ALA A 233 -13.01 5.08 2.37
N PHE A 234 -13.19 6.13 3.19
CA PHE A 234 -14.18 6.10 4.27
C PHE A 234 -15.63 5.97 3.75
N PRO A 235 -16.10 6.80 2.79
CA PRO A 235 -17.39 6.56 2.13
C PRO A 235 -17.54 5.16 1.53
N MET A 236 -16.50 4.65 0.86
CA MET A 236 -16.56 3.31 0.26
C MET A 236 -16.63 2.19 1.31
N MET A 237 -15.95 2.35 2.45
CA MET A 237 -16.06 1.44 3.59
C MET A 237 -17.46 1.46 4.20
N LEU A 238 -18.11 2.64 4.29
CA LEU A 238 -19.50 2.73 4.76
C LEU A 238 -20.48 2.01 3.81
N ILE A 239 -20.28 2.15 2.50
CA ILE A 239 -21.08 1.43 1.49
C ILE A 239 -20.87 -0.08 1.65
N ALA A 240 -19.62 -0.53 1.78
CA ALA A 240 -19.33 -1.93 2.02
C ALA A 240 -19.96 -2.43 3.33
N ALA A 241 -19.93 -1.63 4.40
CA ALA A 241 -20.57 -1.94 5.68
C ALA A 241 -22.08 -2.17 5.50
N ALA A 242 -22.76 -1.24 4.81
CA ALA A 242 -24.19 -1.36 4.57
C ALA A 242 -24.58 -2.62 3.76
N LEU A 243 -23.69 -3.12 2.91
CA LEU A 243 -23.95 -4.25 2.02
C LEU A 243 -23.50 -5.61 2.58
N LEU A 244 -22.46 -5.64 3.41
CA LEU A 244 -21.73 -6.86 3.75
C LEU A 244 -21.56 -7.11 5.26
N THR A 245 -22.00 -6.20 6.13
CA THR A 245 -21.91 -6.43 7.58
C THR A 245 -22.69 -7.70 7.93
N PRO A 246 -22.05 -8.70 8.57
CA PRO A 246 -22.75 -9.88 9.04
C PRO A 246 -23.82 -9.49 10.08
N ASN A 247 -25.04 -10.01 9.93
CA ASN A 247 -26.11 -9.87 10.93
C ASN A 247 -25.88 -10.83 12.11
#